data_AF-A0A183B8B3-F1
#
_entry.id   AF-A0A183B8B3-F1
#
_cell.length_a   1.000
_cell.length_b   1.000
_cell.length_c   1.000
_cell.angle_alpha   90.00
_cell.angle_beta   90.00
_cell.angle_gamma   90.00
#
_symmetry.space_group_name_H-M   'P 1'
#
loop_
_entity.id
_entity.type
_entity.pdbx_description
1 polymer ?
#
loop_
_entity_poly.entity_id
_entity_poly.type
_entity_poly.pdbx_seq_one_letter_code
_entity_poly.pdbx_strand_id
1 'polypeptide(L)'
;MPNKNKSEESQPELPSTTFGTLGNLLSYLLSLLSSVLRGGHVHTQPSHSLPAPNKFVLGDDFRRWATDAQEYIELFPEDDRRRILLFLSDGEAKDIARNVIRPGDTITANWFSRLRQ
;
A
#
# COMPACT_ATOMS: atom_id res chain seq x y z
N MET A 1 -50.51 -50.57 41.37
CA MET A 1 -50.48 -51.13 39.99
C MET A 1 -51.91 -51.41 39.56
N PRO A 2 -52.27 -51.37 38.26
CA PRO A 2 -51.92 -50.42 37.20
C PRO A 2 -53.20 -49.99 36.40
N ASN A 3 -53.23 -48.93 35.59
CA ASN A 3 -52.73 -48.94 34.21
C ASN A 3 -52.67 -47.53 33.59
N LYS A 4 -51.88 -47.47 32.53
CA LYS A 4 -51.18 -46.37 31.89
C LYS A 4 -51.71 -46.22 30.45
N ASN A 5 -51.34 -45.10 29.80
CA ASN A 5 -51.32 -44.81 28.35
C ASN A 5 -52.55 -44.01 27.83
N LYS A 6 -52.44 -43.02 26.94
CA LYS A 6 -51.37 -42.63 26.01
C LYS A 6 -51.57 -41.18 25.50
N SER A 7 -50.46 -40.56 25.12
CA SER A 7 -50.27 -39.23 24.50
C SER A 7 -51.17 -38.90 23.31
N GLU A 8 -51.51 -37.62 23.17
CA GLU A 8 -51.51 -36.94 21.87
C GLU A 8 -50.66 -35.67 21.94
N GLU A 9 -49.89 -35.54 20.88
CA GLU A 9 -48.79 -34.62 20.63
C GLU A 9 -49.33 -33.51 19.73
N SER A 10 -49.01 -32.25 20.02
CA SER A 10 -49.28 -31.13 19.11
C SER A 10 -48.12 -30.14 19.13
N GLN A 11 -47.20 -30.46 18.23
CA GLN A 11 -46.31 -29.62 17.42
C GLN A 11 -45.08 -28.95 18.06
N PRO A 12 -43.91 -29.10 17.41
CA PRO A 12 -42.69 -28.37 17.73
C PRO A 12 -42.67 -27.03 16.97
N GLU A 13 -42.71 -25.90 17.69
CA GLU A 13 -42.30 -24.63 17.09
C GLU A 13 -40.77 -24.52 17.18
N LEU A 14 -40.11 -24.89 16.09
CA LEU A 14 -38.69 -24.64 15.80
C LEU A 14 -38.58 -23.33 15.00
N PRO A 15 -37.40 -22.72 14.91
CA PRO A 15 -36.92 -21.71 15.83
C PRO A 15 -36.91 -20.32 15.16
N SER A 16 -37.05 -19.24 15.94
CA SER A 16 -36.69 -17.90 15.47
C SER A 16 -35.15 -17.73 15.43
N THR A 17 -34.45 -18.62 14.73
CA THR A 17 -32.99 -18.57 14.53
C THR A 17 -32.69 -17.85 13.23
N THR A 18 -33.01 -16.56 13.17
CA THR A 18 -32.58 -15.68 12.06
C THR A 18 -31.63 -14.58 12.55
N PHE A 19 -31.56 -14.36 13.87
CA PHE A 19 -30.65 -13.38 14.49
C PHE A 19 -29.24 -13.92 14.78
N GLY A 20 -29.06 -15.23 14.92
CA GLY A 20 -27.77 -15.83 15.30
C GLY A 20 -26.70 -15.72 14.20
N THR A 21 -27.11 -15.85 12.93
CA THR A 21 -26.19 -15.89 11.79
C THR A 21 -25.53 -14.54 11.52
N LEU A 22 -26.29 -13.45 11.67
CA LEU A 22 -25.79 -12.08 11.46
C LEU A 22 -24.87 -11.63 12.61
N GLY A 23 -25.25 -11.93 13.86
CA GLY A 23 -24.44 -11.61 15.04
C GLY A 23 -23.11 -12.35 15.05
N ASN A 24 -23.10 -13.61 14.61
CA ASN A 24 -21.88 -14.41 14.50
C ASN A 24 -20.93 -13.87 13.42
N LEU A 25 -21.47 -13.46 12.26
CA LEU A 25 -20.68 -12.87 11.17
C LEU A 25 -20.04 -11.54 11.60
N LEU A 26 -20.81 -10.69 12.30
CA LEU A 26 -20.32 -9.41 12.80
C LEU A 26 -19.22 -9.61 13.85
N SER A 27 -19.39 -10.58 14.74
CA SER A 27 -18.39 -10.93 15.75
C SER A 27 -17.09 -11.45 15.13
N TYR A 28 -17.18 -12.27 14.08
CA TYR A 28 -16.03 -12.72 13.31
C TYR A 28 -15.30 -11.56 12.63
N LEU A 29 -16.04 -10.64 12.00
CA LEU A 29 -15.47 -9.47 11.34
C LEU A 29 -14.71 -8.58 12.33
N LEU A 30 -15.32 -8.28 13.49
CA LEU A 30 -14.71 -7.49 14.55
C LEU A 30 -13.45 -8.15 15.13
N SER A 31 -13.47 -9.48 15.29
CA SER A 31 -12.33 -10.25 15.77
C SER A 31 -11.18 -10.23 14.75
N LEU A 32 -11.48 -10.39 13.45
CA LEU A 32 -10.52 -10.26 12.36
C LEU A 32 -9.88 -8.87 12.32
N LEU A 33 -10.68 -7.81 12.41
CA LEU A 33 -10.18 -6.42 12.45
C LEU A 33 -9.26 -6.21 13.66
N SER A 34 -9.64 -6.73 14.84
CA SER A 34 -8.80 -6.59 16.05
C SER A 34 -7.44 -7.30 15.93
N SER A 35 -7.38 -8.40 15.17
CA SER A 35 -6.14 -9.13 14.89
C SER A 35 -5.21 -8.32 13.97
N VAL A 36 -5.78 -7.69 12.93
CA VAL A 36 -5.03 -6.83 11.99
C VAL A 36 -4.46 -5.60 12.70
N LEU A 37 -5.20 -5.00 13.64
CA LEU A 37 -4.69 -3.85 14.40
C LEU A 37 -3.59 -4.21 15.41
N ARG A 38 -3.53 -5.45 15.92
CA ARG A 38 -2.46 -5.89 16.85
C ARG A 38 -1.18 -6.37 16.15
N GLY A 39 -1.28 -6.80 14.89
CA GLY A 39 -0.13 -7.28 14.10
C GLY A 39 0.70 -6.17 13.42
N GLY A 40 0.15 -4.96 13.32
CA GLY A 40 0.79 -3.83 12.65
C GLY A 40 1.72 -3.03 13.56
N HIS A 41 2.81 -3.61 14.05
CA HIS A 41 3.93 -2.79 14.52
C HIS A 41 4.63 -2.20 13.29
N VAL A 42 4.07 -1.12 12.75
CA VAL A 42 4.75 -0.31 11.75
C VAL A 42 5.90 0.36 12.48
N HIS A 43 7.12 -0.10 12.22
CA HIS A 43 8.33 0.61 12.59
C HIS A 43 8.29 1.97 11.87
N THR A 44 7.77 2.99 12.56
CA THR A 44 7.83 4.36 12.10
C THR A 44 9.24 4.84 12.36
N GLN A 45 10.14 4.52 11.43
CA GLN A 45 11.43 5.18 11.36
C GLN A 45 11.12 6.69 11.35
N PRO A 46 11.79 7.53 12.17
CA PRO A 46 11.63 8.97 12.08
C PRO A 46 12.02 9.38 10.67
N SER A 47 11.03 9.66 9.82
CA SER A 47 11.26 10.17 8.49
C SER A 47 11.85 11.56 8.67
N HIS A 48 13.17 11.68 8.55
CA HIS A 48 13.76 12.93 8.11
C HIS A 48 13.17 13.18 6.73
N SER A 49 12.01 13.85 6.68
CA SER A 49 11.34 14.16 5.43
C SER A 49 12.20 15.22 4.74
N LEU A 50 13.13 14.77 3.91
CA LEU A 50 13.75 15.66 2.92
C LEU A 50 12.60 16.23 2.09
N PRO A 51 12.53 17.57 1.93
CA PRO A 51 11.53 18.15 1.06
C PRO A 51 11.73 17.59 -0.35
N ALA A 52 10.63 17.31 -1.05
CA ALA A 52 10.72 16.88 -2.43
C ALA A 52 11.45 17.96 -3.25
N PRO A 53 12.46 17.59 -4.06
CA PRO A 53 13.12 18.55 -4.92
C PRO A 53 12.13 19.09 -5.95
N ASN A 54 12.42 20.28 -6.46
CA ASN A 54 11.66 20.82 -7.58
C ASN A 54 11.74 19.86 -8.78
N LYS A 55 10.70 19.88 -9.61
CA LYS A 55 10.75 19.12 -10.85
C LYS A 55 11.83 19.71 -11.77
N PHE A 56 12.58 18.84 -12.42
CA PHE A 56 13.55 19.22 -13.42
C PHE A 56 12.90 19.49 -14.76
N VAL A 57 13.22 20.65 -15.31
CA VAL A 57 12.92 21.03 -16.69
C VAL A 57 14.22 21.29 -17.45
N LEU A 58 14.14 21.21 -18.78
CA LEU A 58 15.30 21.46 -19.63
C LEU A 58 15.80 22.91 -19.41
N GLY A 59 17.10 23.07 -19.18
CA GLY A 59 17.72 24.37 -18.88
C GLY A 59 17.95 24.65 -17.40
N ASP A 60 17.40 23.85 -16.49
CA ASP A 60 17.76 23.88 -15.07
C ASP A 60 19.22 23.45 -14.84
N ASP A 61 19.76 23.83 -13.68
CA ASP A 61 21.04 23.28 -13.20
C ASP A 61 20.88 21.79 -12.85
N PHE A 62 21.13 20.95 -13.85
CA PHE A 62 21.04 19.50 -13.74
C PHE A 62 21.95 18.95 -12.64
N ARG A 63 23.13 19.54 -12.41
CA ARG A 63 24.07 19.04 -11.40
C ARG A 63 23.51 19.20 -10.00
N ARG A 64 22.98 20.39 -9.71
CA ARG A 64 22.36 20.67 -8.42
C ARG A 64 21.10 19.84 -8.23
N TRP A 65 20.22 19.80 -9.23
CA TRP A 65 18.99 19.01 -9.16
C TRP A 65 19.28 17.50 -8.98
N ALA A 66 20.27 16.96 -9.70
CA ALA A 66 20.60 15.53 -9.64
C ALA A 66 21.06 15.11 -8.23
N THR A 67 21.83 15.95 -7.53
CA THR A 67 22.23 15.67 -6.15
C THR A 67 21.01 15.59 -5.23
N ASP A 68 20.15 16.60 -5.26
CA ASP A 68 18.94 16.64 -4.42
C ASP A 68 17.97 15.49 -4.76
N ALA A 69 17.80 15.19 -6.05
CA ALA A 69 16.97 14.10 -6.53
C ALA A 69 17.52 12.72 -6.16
N GLN A 70 18.83 12.54 -6.16
CA GLN A 70 19.43 11.27 -5.76
C GLN A 70 19.16 10.98 -4.27
N GLU A 71 19.45 11.94 -3.39
CA GLU A 71 19.19 11.80 -1.96
C GLU A 71 17.71 11.52 -1.68
N TYR A 72 16.81 12.21 -2.38
CA TYR A 72 15.37 12.01 -2.23
C TYR A 72 14.89 10.64 -2.73
N ILE A 73 15.40 10.15 -3.87
CA ILE A 73 15.00 8.86 -4.45
C ILE A 73 15.48 7.69 -3.61
N GLU A 74 16.64 7.82 -2.94
CA GLU A 74 17.18 6.77 -2.06
C GLU A 74 16.26 6.46 -0.86
N LEU A 75 15.36 7.38 -0.50
CA LEU A 75 14.32 7.18 0.52
C LEU A 75 13.23 6.18 0.12
N PHE A 76 13.12 5.84 -1.17
CA PHE A 76 12.10 4.94 -1.70
C PHE A 76 12.67 3.55 -1.99
N PRO A 77 11.84 2.49 -1.88
CA PRO A 77 12.20 1.15 -2.33
C PRO A 77 12.65 1.16 -3.80
N GLU A 78 13.60 0.28 -4.16
CA GLU A 78 14.21 0.26 -5.50
C GLU A 78 13.17 0.17 -6.63
N ASP A 79 12.12 -0.62 -6.42
CA ASP A 79 11.02 -0.81 -7.38
C ASP A 79 10.25 0.48 -7.68
N ASP A 80 10.20 1.42 -6.72
CA ASP A 80 9.50 2.70 -6.87
C ASP A 80 10.40 3.81 -7.42
N ARG A 81 11.73 3.68 -7.31
CA ARG A 81 12.68 4.75 -7.68
C ARG A 81 12.51 5.25 -9.11
N ARG A 82 12.21 4.35 -10.05
CA ARG A 82 11.91 4.74 -11.45
C ARG A 82 10.69 5.65 -11.54
N ARG A 83 9.62 5.31 -10.83
CA ARG A 83 8.39 6.11 -10.83
C ARG A 83 8.66 7.48 -10.20
N ILE A 84 9.40 7.53 -9.10
CA ILE A 84 9.76 8.78 -8.43
C ILE A 84 10.63 9.66 -9.34
N LEU A 85 11.64 9.10 -10.01
CA LEU A 85 12.48 9.87 -10.93
C LEU A 85 11.67 10.49 -12.09
N LEU A 86 10.74 9.73 -12.66
CA LEU A 86 9.83 10.23 -13.70
C LEU A 86 8.82 11.26 -13.17
N PHE A 87 8.51 11.23 -11.87
CA PHE A 87 7.68 12.23 -11.21
C PHE A 87 8.45 13.54 -11.00
N LEU A 88 9.75 13.44 -10.66
CA LEU A 88 10.64 14.58 -10.50
C LEU A 88 11.10 15.21 -11.82
N SER A 89 10.75 14.62 -12.97
CA SER A 89 11.03 15.20 -14.29
C SER A 89 9.75 15.76 -14.90
N ASP A 90 9.83 16.90 -15.59
CA ASP A 90 8.69 17.49 -16.32
C ASP A 90 9.01 17.78 -17.79
N GLY A 91 7.96 17.95 -18.58
CA GLY A 91 8.04 18.28 -20.01
C GLY A 91 9.01 17.38 -20.80
N GLU A 92 9.86 17.99 -21.62
CA GLU A 92 10.84 17.28 -22.48
C GLU A 92 11.85 16.44 -21.67
N ALA A 93 12.27 16.92 -20.49
CA ALA A 93 13.18 16.16 -19.65
C ALA A 93 12.57 14.82 -19.19
N LYS A 94 11.25 14.80 -18.96
CA LYS A 94 10.51 13.58 -18.64
C LYS A 94 10.43 12.62 -19.82
N ASP A 95 10.29 13.13 -21.03
CA ASP A 95 10.24 12.33 -22.25
C ASP A 95 11.61 11.69 -22.54
N ILE A 96 12.70 12.45 -22.37
CA ILE A 96 14.07 11.92 -22.41
C ILE A 96 14.24 10.83 -21.34
N ALA A 97 13.89 11.13 -20.09
CA ALA A 97 14.00 10.15 -19.00
C ALA A 97 13.20 8.87 -19.30
N ARG A 98 12.00 8.97 -19.89
CA ARG A 98 11.21 7.79 -20.28
C ARG A 98 11.87 6.95 -21.37
N ASN A 99 12.54 7.58 -22.32
CA ASN A 99 13.24 6.89 -23.41
C ASN A 99 14.52 6.22 -22.92
N VAL A 100 15.22 6.83 -21.96
CA VAL A 100 16.47 6.30 -21.41
C VAL A 100 16.18 5.20 -20.37
N ILE A 101 15.19 5.38 -19.49
CA ILE A 101 14.87 4.42 -18.40
C ILE A 101 13.94 3.31 -18.89
N ARG A 102 14.49 2.11 -19.06
CA ARG A 102 13.69 0.93 -19.41
C ARG A 102 12.95 0.35 -18.20
N PRO A 103 11.81 -0.32 -18.41
CA PRO A 103 11.20 -1.12 -17.35
C PRO A 103 12.17 -2.20 -16.86
N GLY A 104 12.43 -2.23 -15.55
CA GLY A 104 13.38 -3.16 -14.92
C GLY A 104 14.78 -2.59 -14.69
N ASP A 105 15.08 -1.37 -15.14
CA ASP A 105 16.36 -0.73 -14.84
C ASP A 105 16.44 -0.35 -13.35
N THR A 106 17.52 -0.78 -12.68
CA THR A 106 17.83 -0.34 -11.32
C THR A 106 18.34 1.11 -11.33
N ILE A 107 17.60 2.01 -10.69
CA ILE A 107 18.02 3.40 -10.51
C ILE A 107 19.09 3.46 -9.41
N THR A 108 20.35 3.66 -9.84
CA THR A 108 21.53 3.82 -8.97
C THR A 108 22.16 5.20 -9.18
N ALA A 109 23.13 5.59 -8.34
CA ALA A 109 23.82 6.90 -8.45
C ALA A 109 24.41 7.19 -9.85
N ASN A 110 24.83 6.15 -10.57
CA ASN A 110 25.32 6.28 -11.96
C ASN A 110 24.23 6.77 -12.94
N TRP A 111 22.96 6.62 -12.59
CA TRP A 111 21.85 6.93 -13.48
C TRP A 111 21.84 8.39 -13.94
N PHE A 112 22.06 9.34 -13.03
CA PHE A 112 22.06 10.76 -13.35
C PHE A 112 23.15 11.12 -14.37
N SER A 113 24.26 10.37 -14.42
CA SER A 113 25.28 10.56 -15.45
C SER A 113 24.77 10.24 -16.86
N ARG A 114 23.78 9.34 -17.00
CA ARG A 114 23.17 8.96 -18.28
C ARG A 114 22.16 9.99 -18.79
N LEU A 115 21.54 10.75 -17.88
CA LEU A 115 20.62 11.85 -18.22
C LEU A 115 21.32 13.14 -18.65
N ARG A 116 22.65 13.23 -18.47
CA ARG A 116 23.46 14.39 -18.89
C ARG A 116 23.78 14.43 -20.39
N GLN A 117 23.36 13.41 -21.15
CA GLN A 117 23.62 13.30 -22.60
C GLN A 117 22.61 14.13 -23.38
#